data_AF-A0A520AHJ4-F1
#
_entry.id   AF-A0A520AHJ4-F1
#
_cell.length_a   1.000
_cell.length_b   1.000
_cell.length_c   1.000
_cell.angle_alpha   90.00
_cell.angle_beta   90.00
_cell.angle_gamma   90.00
#
_symmetry.space_group_name_H-M   'P 1'
#
loop_
_entity.id
_entity.type
_entity.pdbx_description
1 polymer ?
#
loop_
_entity_poly.entity_id
_entity_poly.type
_entity_poly.pdbx_seq_one_letter_code
_entity_poly.pdbx_strand_id
1 'polypeptide(L)'
;GSEHSFGIHVAKMAGMPPKLIGRANEILKKLEIDRTEGQSIKDSIKKVQNQAYQLQMFAIDDPVLVKIRDTLNNLDVNALTPVEALLKLDEIQRLIKDN
;
A
#
# COMPACT_ATOMS: atom_id res chain seq x y z
N GLY A 1 30.98 10.71 12.83
CA GLY A 1 30.38 9.83 11.82
C GLY A 1 29.34 8.89 12.39
N SER A 2 28.40 9.39 13.20
CA SER A 2 27.33 8.60 13.86
C SER A 2 25.91 9.08 13.53
N GLU A 3 25.77 10.09 12.65
CA GLU A 3 24.48 10.67 12.28
C GLU A 3 23.62 9.75 11.40
N HIS A 4 24.24 8.89 10.61
CA HIS A 4 23.60 8.35 9.39
C HIS A 4 22.50 7.31 9.65
N SER A 5 22.50 6.62 10.79
CA SER A 5 21.48 5.61 11.15
C SER A 5 20.67 5.97 12.39
N PHE A 6 21.00 7.09 13.04
CA PHE A 6 20.36 7.47 14.31
C PHE A 6 18.88 7.82 14.12
N GLY A 7 18.52 8.47 13.00
CA GLY A 7 17.14 8.81 12.69
C GLY A 7 16.21 7.58 12.61
N ILE A 8 16.66 6.50 11.97
CA ILE A 8 15.89 5.24 11.86
C ILE A 8 15.76 4.58 13.23
N HIS A 9 16.81 4.66 14.06
CA HIS A 9 16.80 4.12 15.42
C HIS A 9 15.79 4.86 16.32
N VAL A 10 15.75 6.20 16.27
CA VAL A 10 14.76 7.01 16.99
C VAL A 10 13.35 6.69 16.51
N ALA A 11 13.16 6.54 15.21
CA ALA A 11 11.88 6.14 14.62
C ALA A 11 11.40 4.76 15.13
N LYS A 12 12.32 3.81 15.31
CA LYS A 12 12.02 2.51 15.91
C LYS A 12 11.62 2.64 17.39
N MET A 13 12.32 3.48 18.16
CA MET A 13 11.97 3.76 19.56
C MET A 13 10.63 4.49 19.70
N ALA A 14 10.26 5.32 18.73
CA ALA A 14 8.98 6.02 18.65
C ALA A 14 7.80 5.10 18.24
N GLY A 15 8.04 3.79 18.08
CA GLY A 15 6.99 2.82 17.78
C GLY A 15 6.52 2.83 16.32
N MET A 16 7.31 3.37 15.39
CA MET A 16 6.92 3.34 13.99
C MET A 16 6.79 1.90 13.47
N PRO A 17 5.84 1.65 12.54
CA PRO A 17 5.56 0.32 12.01
C PRO A 17 6.82 -0.42 11.50
N PRO A 18 6.99 -1.73 11.82
CA PRO A 18 8.19 -2.49 11.47
C PRO A 18 8.43 -2.58 9.96
N LYS A 19 7.35 -2.61 9.16
CA LYS A 19 7.43 -2.57 7.69
C LYS A 19 8.07 -1.27 7.16
N LEU A 20 7.80 -0.14 7.82
CA LEU A 20 8.40 1.15 7.45
C LEU A 20 9.87 1.23 7.86
N ILE A 21 10.22 0.74 9.04
CA ILE A 21 11.61 0.65 9.50
C ILE A 21 12.44 -0.25 8.56
N GLY A 22 11.90 -1.40 8.15
CA GLY A 22 12.56 -2.30 7.18
C GLY A 22 12.87 -1.59 5.86
N ARG A 23 11.88 -0.92 5.28
CA ARG A 23 12.05 -0.15 4.03
C ARG A 23 13.08 0.97 4.16
N ALA A 24 13.08 1.69 5.29
CA ALA A 24 14.06 2.76 5.54
C ALA A 24 15.51 2.22 5.56
N ASN A 25 15.73 1.05 6.17
CA ASN A 25 17.04 0.40 6.19
C ASN A 25 17.49 -0.07 4.79
N GLU A 26 16.58 -0.61 3.98
CA GLU A 26 16.89 -0.99 2.60
C GLU A 26 17.30 0.20 1.74
N ILE A 27 16.62 1.34 1.89
CA ILE A 27 16.95 2.59 1.19
C ILE A 27 18.31 3.12 1.67
N LEU A 28 18.56 3.15 2.98
CA LEU A 28 19.84 3.59 3.55
C LEU A 28 20.99 2.76 3.00
N LYS A 29 20.87 1.43 3.01
CA LYS A 29 21.88 0.51 2.48
C LYS A 29 22.19 0.78 1.01
N LYS A 30 21.18 1.06 0.19
CA LYS A 30 21.37 1.43 -1.23
C LYS A 30 22.10 2.76 -1.37
N LEU A 31 21.72 3.76 -0.59
CA LEU A 31 22.36 5.09 -0.62
C LEU A 31 23.84 5.04 -0.16
N GLU A 32 24.18 4.16 0.78
CA GLU A 32 25.56 3.95 1.23
C GLU A 32 26.42 3.25 0.16
N ILE A 33 25.85 2.26 -0.53
CA ILE A 33 26.49 1.59 -1.67
C ILE A 33 26.69 2.60 -2.81
N ASP A 34 25.64 3.33 -3.19
CA ASP A 34 25.68 4.32 -4.28
C ASP A 34 26.63 5.49 -3.96
N ARG A 35 26.75 5.90 -2.69
CA ARG A 35 27.74 6.91 -2.25
C ARG A 35 29.18 6.41 -2.40
N THR A 36 29.39 5.11 -2.30
CA THR A 36 30.71 4.47 -2.40
C THR A 36 31.06 4.14 -3.86
N GLU A 37 30.06 3.87 -4.71
CA GLU A 37 30.24 3.43 -6.10
C GLU A 37 29.91 4.51 -7.17
N GLY A 38 29.56 5.73 -6.77
CA GLY A 38 29.68 6.95 -7.60
C GLY A 38 28.78 7.06 -8.84
N GLN A 39 27.91 6.09 -9.12
CA GLN A 39 27.02 6.10 -10.28
C GLN A 39 25.60 5.68 -9.88
N SER A 40 24.61 6.41 -10.42
CA SER A 40 23.19 6.01 -10.54
C SER A 40 22.15 6.47 -9.49
N ILE A 41 22.38 7.58 -8.76
CA ILE A 41 21.30 8.21 -7.96
C ILE A 41 20.06 8.53 -8.83
N LYS A 42 20.27 8.93 -10.10
CA LYS A 42 19.17 9.27 -11.01
C LYS A 42 18.35 8.05 -11.47
N ASP A 43 18.95 6.89 -11.66
CA ASP A 43 18.21 5.71 -12.15
C ASP A 43 17.52 4.96 -11.00
N SER A 44 18.14 4.93 -9.83
CA SER A 44 17.51 4.43 -8.60
C SER A 44 16.26 5.24 -8.23
N ILE A 45 16.33 6.58 -8.28
CA ILE A 45 15.16 7.44 -8.02
C ILE A 45 14.08 7.24 -9.07
N LYS A 46 14.44 7.18 -10.36
CA LYS A 46 13.48 6.87 -11.44
C LYS A 46 12.80 5.53 -11.26
N LYS A 47 13.53 4.50 -10.83
CA LYS A 47 12.97 3.16 -10.61
C LYS A 47 12.01 3.15 -9.43
N VAL A 48 12.34 3.83 -8.34
CA VAL A 48 11.44 3.99 -7.17
C VAL A 48 10.20 4.80 -7.54
N GLN A 49 10.34 5.87 -8.33
CA GLN A 49 9.21 6.66 -8.83
C GLN A 49 8.32 5.84 -9.77
N ASN A 50 8.89 5.10 -10.72
CA ASN A 50 8.12 4.21 -11.59
C ASN A 50 7.41 3.11 -10.82
N GLN A 51 8.04 2.55 -9.78
CA GLN A 51 7.42 1.54 -8.93
C GLN A 51 6.30 2.13 -8.05
N ALA A 52 6.46 3.37 -7.57
CA ALA A 52 5.40 4.10 -6.87
C ALA A 52 4.22 4.45 -7.82
N TYR A 53 4.51 4.83 -9.07
CA TYR A 53 3.50 5.07 -10.09
C TYR A 53 2.77 3.78 -10.51
N GLN A 54 3.48 2.66 -10.64
CA GLN A 54 2.88 1.36 -10.91
C GLN A 54 2.02 0.88 -9.73
N LEU A 55 2.43 1.13 -8.48
CA LEU A 55 1.59 0.92 -7.30
C LEU A 55 0.37 1.85 -7.29
N GLN A 56 0.51 3.10 -7.74
CA GLN A 56 -0.62 4.01 -7.92
C GLN A 56 -1.59 3.54 -9.00
N MET A 57 -1.10 2.89 -10.07
CA MET A 57 -1.96 2.26 -11.08
C MET A 57 -2.84 1.15 -10.49
N PHE A 58 -2.34 0.42 -9.47
CA PHE A 58 -3.15 -0.54 -8.69
C PHE A 58 -3.96 0.11 -7.57
N ALA A 59 -3.65 1.36 -7.22
CA ALA A 59 -4.39 2.18 -6.26
C ALA A 59 -5.36 3.15 -6.94
N ILE A 60 -5.60 3.00 -8.25
CA ILE A 60 -6.82 3.50 -8.87
C ILE A 60 -7.94 2.62 -8.29
N ASP A 61 -8.35 3.00 -7.10
CA ASP A 61 -9.51 2.48 -6.40
C ASP A 61 -10.70 2.79 -7.30
N ASP A 62 -11.02 1.87 -8.21
CA ASP A 62 -12.23 1.90 -9.02
C ASP A 62 -13.39 2.22 -8.06
N PRO A 63 -14.11 3.35 -8.25
CA PRO A 63 -15.17 3.78 -7.34
C PRO A 63 -16.19 2.68 -7.07
N VAL A 64 -16.39 1.78 -8.04
CA VAL A 64 -17.27 0.61 -7.96
C VAL A 64 -16.69 -0.42 -6.99
N LEU A 65 -15.40 -0.74 -7.11
CA LEU A 65 -14.73 -1.68 -6.22
C LEU A 65 -14.62 -1.14 -4.78
N VAL A 66 -14.45 0.17 -4.60
CA VAL A 66 -14.49 0.81 -3.26
C VAL A 66 -15.88 0.64 -2.66
N LYS A 67 -16.93 0.94 -3.42
CA LYS A 67 -18.31 0.81 -2.95
C LYS A 67 -18.64 -0.64 -2.56
N ILE A 68 -18.21 -1.62 -3.36
CA ILE A 68 -18.40 -3.04 -3.05
C ILE A 68 -17.64 -3.42 -1.78
N ARG A 69 -16.36 -3.00 -1.65
CA ARG A 69 -15.53 -3.25 -0.47
C ARG A 69 -16.18 -2.71 0.80
N ASP A 70 -16.65 -1.48 0.78
CA ASP A 70 -17.29 -0.84 1.93
C ASP A 70 -18.62 -1.52 2.29
N THR A 71 -19.39 -1.95 1.28
CA THR A 71 -20.63 -2.70 1.50
C THR A 71 -20.34 -4.04 2.19
N LEU A 72 -19.32 -4.77 1.74
CA LEU A 72 -18.94 -6.07 2.32
C LEU A 72 -18.37 -5.93 3.74
N ASN A 73 -17.57 -4.90 4.02
CA ASN A 73 -17.00 -4.67 5.35
C ASN A 73 -18.05 -4.34 6.41
N ASN A 74 -19.14 -3.70 6.02
CA ASN A 74 -20.23 -3.33 6.92
C ASN A 74 -21.35 -4.38 6.99
N LEU A 75 -21.21 -5.50 6.27
CA LEU A 75 -22.22 -6.55 6.19
C LEU A 75 -22.04 -7.56 7.34
N ASP A 76 -23.06 -7.71 8.19
CA ASP A 76 -23.09 -8.79 9.17
C ASP A 76 -23.78 -10.03 8.58
N VAL A 77 -22.96 -10.97 8.12
CA VAL A 77 -23.42 -12.22 7.50
C VAL A 77 -24.24 -13.09 8.47
N ASN A 78 -24.01 -12.97 9.79
CA ASN A 78 -24.70 -13.80 10.77
C ASN A 78 -26.11 -13.28 11.10
N ALA A 79 -26.39 -12.01 10.81
CA ALA A 79 -27.68 -11.38 11.06
C ALA A 79 -28.60 -11.36 9.83
N LEU A 80 -28.08 -11.69 8.64
CA LEU A 80 -28.84 -11.67 7.39
C LEU A 80 -29.78 -12.87 7.27
N THR A 81 -30.99 -12.61 6.79
CA THR A 81 -31.86 -13.66 6.28
C THR A 81 -31.39 -14.16 4.92
N PRO A 82 -31.70 -15.41 4.52
CA PRO A 82 -31.31 -15.94 3.22
C PRO A 82 -31.78 -15.08 2.03
N VAL A 83 -32.96 -14.46 2.14
CA VAL A 83 -33.51 -13.59 1.09
C VAL A 83 -32.71 -12.29 0.99
N GLU A 84 -32.33 -11.68 2.11
CA GLU A 84 -31.53 -10.45 2.11
C GLU A 84 -30.13 -10.69 1.55
N ALA A 85 -29.51 -11.83 1.87
CA ALA A 85 -28.23 -12.21 1.29
C ALA A 85 -28.29 -12.32 -0.23
N LEU A 86 -29.35 -12.94 -0.77
CA LEU A 86 -29.56 -13.05 -2.21
C LEU A 86 -29.77 -11.68 -2.88
N LEU A 87 -30.55 -10.80 -2.26
CA LEU A 87 -30.78 -9.44 -2.76
C LEU A 87 -29.49 -8.62 -2.77
N LYS A 88 -28.67 -8.71 -1.72
CA LYS A 88 -27.37 -8.03 -1.65
C LYS A 88 -26.38 -8.56 -2.68
N LEU A 89 -26.41 -9.86 -2.97
CA LEU A 89 -25.59 -10.45 -4.02
C LEU A 89 -26.00 -9.97 -5.43
N ASP A 90 -27.31 -9.87 -5.70
CA ASP A 90 -27.81 -9.33 -6.98
C ASP A 90 -27.39 -7.86 -7.17
N GLU A 91 -27.47 -7.05 -6.11
CA GLU A 91 -27.03 -5.64 -6.12
C GLU A 91 -25.54 -5.52 -6.49
N ILE A 92 -24.68 -6.32 -5.87
CA ILE A 92 -23.24 -6.35 -6.17
C ILE A 92 -22.99 -6.80 -7.62
N GLN A 93 -23.74 -7.81 -8.09
CA GLN A 93 -23.58 -8.33 -9.45
C GLN A 93 -23.98 -7.29 -10.52
N ARG A 94 -25.02 -6.49 -10.28
CA ARG A 94 -25.43 -5.40 -11.18
C ARG A 94 -24.37 -4.31 -11.26
N LEU A 95 -23.82 -3.90 -10.11
CA LEU A 95 -22.75 -2.90 -10.06
C LEU A 95 -21.52 -3.30 -10.88
N ILE A 96 -21.21 -4.60 -10.94
CA ILE A 96 -20.09 -5.12 -11.75
C ILE A 96 -20.45 -5.23 -13.24
N LYS A 97 -21.70 -5.55 -13.59
CA LYS A 97 -22.14 -5.72 -14.99
C LYS A 97 -22.40 -4.41 -15.72
N ASP A 98 -22.78 -3.37 -14.99
CA ASP A 98 -23.09 -2.05 -15.55
C ASP A 98 -21.83 -1.17 -15.75
N ASN A 99 -20.65 -1.65 -15.34
CA ASN A 99 -19.32 -1.05 -15.62
C ASN A 99 -18.51 -1.88 -16.60
#